data_AF-A0A1Y1V9L2-F1
#
_entry.id   AF-A0A1Y1V9L2-F1
#
_cell.length_a   1.000
_cell.length_b   1.000
_cell.length_c   1.000
_cell.angle_alpha   90.00
_cell.angle_beta   90.00
_cell.angle_gamma   90.00
#
_symmetry.space_group_name_H-M   'P 1'
#
loop_
_entity.id
_entity.type
_entity.pdbx_description
1 polymer ?
#
loop_
_entity_poly.entity_id
_entity_poly.type
_entity_poly.pdbx_seq_one_letter_code
_entity_poly.pdbx_strand_id
1 'polypeptide(L)' 'LLTKRRLQELVSRIDPNERLDNDVEELIMEITQQFVKDVTELSCKLAKHRKSNLLETKDLVLGLGMKHNIQIPGFVD' A
#
# COMPACT_ATOMS: atom_id res chain seq x y z
N LEU A 1 3.68 10.24 1.10
CA LEU A 1 3.34 9.42 2.29
C LEU A 1 2.00 9.90 2.85
N LEU A 2 1.24 9.02 3.51
CA LEU A 2 -0.08 9.33 4.07
C LEU A 2 0.03 10.51 5.06
N THR A 3 -0.93 11.44 5.02
CA THR A 3 -1.03 12.56 5.99
C THR A 3 -2.29 12.39 6.83
N LYS A 4 -2.32 12.94 8.06
CA LYS A 4 -3.51 12.89 8.94
C LYS A 4 -4.78 13.38 8.22
N ARG A 5 -4.69 14.50 7.49
CA ARG A 5 -5.79 15.01 6.66
C ARG A 5 -6.32 14.01 5.63
N ARG A 6 -5.43 13.30 4.93
CA ARG A 6 -5.83 12.28 3.94
C ARG A 6 -6.41 11.03 4.59
N LEU A 7 -5.92 10.65 5.77
CA LEU A 7 -6.49 9.56 6.55
C LEU A 7 -7.92 9.89 6.98
N GLN A 8 -8.15 11.09 7.50
CA GLN A 8 -9.49 11.56 7.88
C GLN A 8 -10.45 11.63 6.68
N GLU A 9 -9.98 12.10 5.52
CA GLU A 9 -10.75 12.05 4.28
C GLU A 9 -11.11 10.61 3.87
N LEU A 10 -10.22 9.64 4.11
CA LEU A 10 -10.46 8.24 3.79
C LEU A 10 -11.49 7.61 4.74
N VAL A 11 -11.36 7.86 6.05
CA VAL A 11 -12.32 7.40 7.07
C VAL A 11 -13.71 7.92 6.75
N SER A 12 -13.85 9.23 6.47
CA SER A 12 -15.14 9.86 6.16
C SER A 12 -15.83 9.29 4.91
N ARG A 13 -15.07 8.75 3.95
CA ARG A 13 -15.63 8.07 2.77
C ARG A 13 -16.18 6.68 3.08
N ILE A 14 -15.68 6.04 4.13
CA ILE A 14 -16.12 4.72 4.59
C ILE A 14 -17.29 4.88 5.55
N ASP A 15 -17.10 5.70 6.58
CA ASP A 15 -18.13 6.10 7.54
C ASP A 15 -17.97 7.59 7.89
N PRO A 16 -18.93 8.45 7.52
CA PRO A 16 -18.86 9.89 7.81
C PRO A 16 -19.04 10.23 9.30
N ASN A 17 -19.52 9.30 10.13
CA ASN A 17 -19.75 9.54 11.56
C ASN A 17 -18.58 9.09 12.44
N GLU A 18 -17.70 8.24 11.91
CA GLU A 18 -16.55 7.70 12.64
C GLU A 18 -15.48 8.78 12.82
N ARG A 19 -14.87 8.82 14.02
CA ARG A 19 -13.73 9.67 14.33
C ARG A 19 -12.67 8.84 15.03
N LEU A 20 -11.49 8.78 14.42
CA LEU A 20 -10.35 8.08 15.02
C LEU A 20 -9.70 8.95 16.08
N ASP A 21 -9.28 8.32 17.17
CA ASP A 21 -8.41 8.95 18.15
C ASP A 21 -7.00 9.16 17.58
N ASN A 22 -6.26 10.14 18.13
CA ASN A 22 -4.95 10.55 17.59
C ASN A 22 -3.92 9.41 17.59
N ASP A 23 -3.94 8.56 18.61
CA ASP A 23 -3.06 7.39 18.76
C ASP A 23 -3.38 6.32 17.72
N VAL A 24 -4.67 6.11 17.42
CA VAL A 24 -5.11 5.21 16.35
C VAL A 24 -4.68 5.75 14.97
N GLU A 25 -4.83 7.06 14.73
CA GLU A 25 -4.34 7.67 13.49
C GLU A 25 -2.83 7.47 13.31
N GLU A 26 -2.05 7.68 14.37
CA GLU A 26 -0.59 7.53 14.35
C GLU A 26 -0.18 6.08 14.08
N LEU A 27 -0.84 5.12 14.71
CA LEU A 27 -0.63 3.70 14.47
C LEU A 27 -0.94 3.31 13.01
N ILE A 28 -2.07 3.75 12.46
CA ILE A 28 -2.42 3.49 11.05
C ILE A 28 -1.39 4.10 10.10
N MET A 29 -0.93 5.31 10.40
CA MET A 29 0.12 5.97 9.61
C MET A 29 1.43 5.18 9.63
N GLU A 30 1.84 4.66 10.80
CA GLU A 30 3.03 3.80 10.94
C GLU A 30 2.87 2.51 10.12
N ILE A 31 1.75 1.80 10.28
CA ILE A 31 1.45 0.57 9.53
C ILE A 31 1.47 0.85 8.02
N THR A 32 0.92 1.98 7.58
CA THR A 32 0.90 2.37 6.17
C THR A 32 2.31 2.61 5.62
N GLN A 33 3.19 3.24 6.40
CA GLN A 33 4.58 3.43 5.99
C GLN A 33 5.32 2.09 5.86
N GLN A 34 5.11 1.19 6.83
CA GLN A 34 5.70 -0.14 6.82
C GLN A 34 5.19 -0.96 5.61
N PHE A 35 3.89 -0.88 5.30
CA PHE A 35 3.30 -1.50 4.12
C PHE A 35 3.97 -1.03 2.81
N VAL A 36 4.17 0.28 2.63
CA VAL A 36 4.84 0.82 1.43
C VAL A 36 6.26 0.27 1.31
N LYS A 37 7.00 0.19 2.42
CA LYS A 37 8.35 -0.37 2.45
C LYS A 37 8.35 -1.84 2.06
N ASP A 38 7.51 -2.66 2.69
CA ASP A 38 7.46 -4.12 2.46
C ASP A 38 7.08 -4.46 1.02
N VAL A 39 6.08 -3.77 0.48
CA VAL A 39 5.64 -3.94 -0.91
C VAL A 39 6.75 -3.50 -1.87
N THR A 40 7.40 -2.36 -1.62
CA THR A 40 8.49 -1.88 -2.48
C THR A 40 9.68 -2.84 -2.46
N GLU A 41 10.07 -3.34 -1.29
CA GLU A 41 11.17 -4.30 -1.15
C GLU A 41 10.88 -5.62 -1.88
N LEU A 42 9.68 -6.17 -1.72
CA LEU A 42 9.29 -7.38 -2.43
C LEU A 42 9.28 -7.15 -3.94
N SER A 43 8.71 -6.04 -4.39
CA SER A 43 8.60 -5.74 -5.82
C SER A 43 9.97 -5.51 -6.45
N CYS A 44 10.91 -4.86 -5.75
CA CYS A 44 12.30 -4.77 -6.18
C CYS A 44 12.99 -6.14 -6.25
N LYS A 45 12.70 -7.07 -5.33
CA LYS A 45 13.19 -8.46 -5.39
C LYS A 45 12.62 -9.19 -6.60
N LEU A 46 11.34 -8.99 -6.92
CA LEU A 46 10.69 -9.56 -8.11
C LEU A 46 11.28 -9.01 -9.42
N ALA A 47 11.52 -7.69 -9.51
CA ALA A 47 12.19 -7.06 -10.64
C ALA A 47 13.59 -7.66 -10.89
N LYS A 48 14.37 -7.81 -9.81
CA LYS A 48 15.68 -8.47 -9.87
C LYS A 48 15.57 -9.94 -10.27
N HIS A 49 14.58 -10.67 -9.77
CA HIS A 49 14.36 -12.08 -10.08
C HIS A 49 14.13 -12.31 -11.59
N ARG A 50 13.40 -11.41 -12.26
CA ARG A 50 13.23 -11.45 -13.72
C ARG A 50 14.39 -10.82 -14.51
N LYS A 51 15.53 -10.58 -13.85
CA LYS A 51 16.76 -10.01 -14.43
C LYS A 51 16.60 -8.57 -14.95
N SER A 52 15.69 -7.81 -14.36
CA SER A 52 15.51 -6.38 -14.64
C SER A 52 16.22 -5.53 -13.59
N ASN A 53 16.80 -4.41 -14.03
CA ASN A 53 17.29 -3.34 -13.15
C ASN A 53 16.27 -2.22 -12.96
N LEU A 54 15.10 -2.34 -13.59
CA LEU A 54 13.99 -1.40 -13.50
C LEU A 54 12.82 -2.06 -12.79
N LEU A 55 12.31 -1.38 -11.75
CA LEU A 55 11.04 -1.73 -11.12
C LEU A 55 9.91 -1.32 -12.06
N GLU A 56 9.04 -2.26 -12.42
CA GLU A 56 7.88 -2.02 -13.27
C GLU A 56 6.58 -2.36 -12.53
N THR A 57 5.44 -1.87 -13.03
CA THR A 57 4.13 -2.05 -12.39
C THR A 57 3.76 -3.51 -12.16
N LYS A 58 4.12 -4.41 -13.09
CA LYS A 58 3.88 -5.86 -12.95
C LYS A 58 4.54 -6.48 -11.71
N ASP A 59 5.67 -5.92 -11.27
CA ASP A 59 6.38 -6.40 -10.07
C ASP A 59 5.57 -6.04 -8.81
N LEU A 60 4.99 -4.84 -8.79
CA LEU A 60 4.10 -4.38 -7.72
C LEU A 60 2.79 -5.17 -7.67
N VAL A 61 2.15 -5.36 -8.83
CA VAL A 61 0.89 -6.11 -8.94
C VAL A 61 1.07 -7.55 -8.45
N LEU A 62 2.13 -8.22 -8.89
CA LEU A 62 2.45 -9.58 -8.45
C LEU A 62 2.76 -9.62 -6.95
N GLY A 63 3.57 -8.70 -6.44
CA GLY A 63 3.91 -8.63 -5.03
C GLY A 63 2.69 -8.42 -4.11
N LEU A 64 1.80 -7.51 -4.49
CA LEU A 64 0.55 -7.23 -3.79
C LEU A 64 -0.40 -8.42 -3.79
N GLY A 65 -0.56 -9.07 -4.95
CA GLY A 65 -1.39 -10.26 -5.08
C GLY A 65 -0.87 -11.42 -4.23
N MET A 66 0.43 -11.68 -4.25
CA MET A 66 1.04 -12.81 -3.52
C MET A 66 1.06 -12.62 -1.99
N LYS A 67 1.30 -11.40 -1.49
CA LYS A 67 1.46 -11.16 -0.04
C LYS A 67 0.20 -10.68 0.66
N HIS A 68 -0.56 -9.81 0.00
CA HIS A 68 -1.67 -9.09 0.64
C HIS A 68 -3.03 -9.50 0.08
N ASN A 69 -3.07 -10.38 -0.93
CA ASN A 69 -4.28 -10.75 -1.65
C ASN A 69 -5.03 -9.51 -2.21
N ILE A 70 -4.27 -8.47 -2.60
CA ILE A 70 -4.80 -7.24 -3.18
C ILE A 70 -4.67 -7.36 -4.70
N GLN A 71 -5.81 -7.30 -5.39
CA GLN A 71 -5.87 -7.24 -6.85
C GLN A 71 -6.15 -5.80 -7.27
N ILE A 72 -5.37 -5.27 -8.21
CA ILE A 72 -5.58 -3.92 -8.75
C ILE A 72 -6.25 -4.04 -10.12
N PRO A 73 -7.53 -3.64 -10.25
CA PRO A 73 -8.22 -3.64 -11.54
C PRO A 73 -7.48 -2.81 -12.58
N GLY A 74 -7.39 -3.30 -13.82
CA GLY A 74 -6.72 -2.61 -14.93
C GLY A 74 -5.20 -2.75 -14.99
N PHE A 75 -4.60 -3.55 -14.11
CA PHE A 75 -3.17 -3.87 -14.13
C PHE A 75 -2.86 -5.38 -14.13
N VAL A 76 -3.91 -6.20 -14.14
CA VAL A 76 -3.83 -7.65 -14.33
C VAL A 76 -4.44 -7.90 -15.71
N ASP A 77 -3.60 -8.27 -16.69
CA ASP A 77 -4.06 -8.80 -17.98
C ASP A 77 -4.40 -10.29 -17.86
#